data_AF-A0A7W9MIW8-F1
#
_entry.id   AF-A0A7W9MIW8-F1
#
_cell.length_a   1.000
_cell.length_b   1.000
_cell.length_c   1.000
_cell.angle_alpha   90.00
_cell.angle_beta   90.00
_cell.angle_gamma   90.00
#
_symmetry.space_group_name_H-M   'P 1'
#
loop_
_entity.id
_entity.type
_entity.pdbx_description
1 polymer ?
#
loop_
_entity_poly.entity_id
_entity_poly.type
_entity_poly.pdbx_seq_one_letter_code
_entity_poly.pdbx_strand_id
1 'polypeptide(L)'
;MNHENAPGGRVVVDNLPASGLTTAGGPRAATGEIEDVLAGHDQVAQAVVVPWPRAGEGTGPPAAGDGTRLVAYVVPTPDAAGGEALADAQVDEWQQIYDRLYGASPSTALGDNFAGWNSSYDRRPIDLDEMRKWRSATVERVLELGPRRVLEIGAGSGLLLSRIAPECESYWATDLSPVAVDDLARHVGDDPRLAGRVTLRAQGADRVDGLPAGYFDTVVVNSVVQLFPGPRYLATVIDRALTLLAPGGALFLGDIRDLRTVEYLRAAVALHRDDGADADAVVRAARRSRAREEELLVHPGYFTALADAHPAVAGIDIQLKRGDYHNELSRHRYDVVLHKAPAAVEDVSGCRTLGWGTEVKDIADLAGRLAATTPPVRVTGIPNARLTGETAAWRALAEGDAARARRLLTRPAGDAADARTPDPHAVTSQAAGSHTPGPHAAGPHALDPHALTDVAARTGLHVSLVPDLDRPDRFEAVFTRPHRTRTALTGTCRPASAAPRDLTEIPAVTHRADALTARLRAWLDDRLPAHLVPAAVVTLDALPRRPDGTVDRGSLPEPGPADPAARRPPTPPGPRTEADRTPYPPAAVPPHAVPPAAEAPYRS
;
A
#
# COMPACT_ATOMS: atom_id res chain seq x y z
N MET A 1 -19.81 -51.51 19.06
CA MET A 1 -18.76 -51.22 20.05
C MET A 1 -17.78 -50.28 19.38
N ASN A 2 -18.08 -48.98 19.36
CA ASN A 2 -17.61 -47.94 20.31
C ASN A 2 -16.19 -47.48 19.94
N HIS A 3 -15.82 -46.21 19.79
CA HIS A 3 -16.48 -44.90 19.86
C HIS A 3 -15.52 -43.91 19.16
N GLU A 4 -16.07 -42.83 18.59
CA GLU A 4 -15.34 -41.62 18.15
C GLU A 4 -14.52 -40.99 19.30
N ASN A 5 -13.44 -40.28 18.97
CA ASN A 5 -12.90 -39.25 19.85
C ASN A 5 -12.27 -38.08 19.07
N ALA A 6 -12.76 -36.88 19.41
CA ALA A 6 -12.47 -35.57 18.84
C ALA A 6 -11.20 -34.91 19.42
N PRO A 7 -10.67 -33.84 18.78
CA PRO A 7 -9.57 -33.04 19.32
C PRO A 7 -10.11 -31.79 20.06
N GLY A 8 -9.74 -31.58 21.31
CA GLY A 8 -10.18 -30.41 22.08
C GLY A 8 -9.86 -30.50 23.57
N GLY A 9 -8.58 -30.62 23.93
CA GLY A 9 -8.15 -30.60 25.32
C GLY A 9 -7.81 -29.19 25.81
N ARG A 10 -8.77 -28.50 26.42
CA ARG A 10 -8.51 -27.41 27.37
C ARG A 10 -7.75 -28.02 28.55
N VAL A 11 -6.55 -27.53 28.86
CA VAL A 11 -5.88 -27.86 30.13
C VAL A 11 -6.59 -27.09 31.23
N VAL A 12 -7.51 -27.78 31.92
CA VAL A 12 -8.06 -27.34 33.21
C VAL A 12 -7.01 -27.67 34.26
N VAL A 13 -6.49 -26.65 34.94
CA VAL A 13 -5.66 -26.85 36.14
C VAL A 13 -6.63 -27.07 37.30
N ASP A 14 -6.52 -28.23 37.94
CA ASP A 14 -7.37 -28.67 39.05
C ASP A 14 -7.41 -27.67 40.21
N ASN A 15 -8.64 -27.35 40.64
CA ASN A 15 -8.96 -26.65 41.89
C ASN A 15 -8.93 -27.63 43.07
N LEU A 16 -8.20 -27.30 44.14
CA LEU A 16 -8.35 -27.91 45.47
C LEU A 16 -9.40 -27.15 46.31
N PRO A 17 -10.06 -27.79 47.31
CA PRO A 17 -11.40 -27.44 47.74
C PRO A 17 -11.48 -26.26 48.71
N ALA A 18 -12.62 -25.58 48.63
CA ALA A 18 -13.03 -24.50 49.50
C ALA A 18 -13.09 -24.91 50.99
N SER A 19 -12.49 -24.09 51.84
CA SER A 19 -12.81 -24.02 53.27
C SER A 19 -12.46 -22.63 53.79
N GLY A 20 -13.45 -21.90 54.29
CA GLY A 20 -13.27 -20.69 55.08
C GLY A 20 -13.81 -19.41 54.45
N LEU A 21 -15.08 -19.13 54.70
CA LEU A 21 -15.61 -17.77 54.65
C LEU A 21 -14.85 -16.91 55.67
N THR A 22 -13.98 -16.03 55.18
CA THR A 22 -13.44 -14.88 55.93
C THR A 22 -13.39 -13.67 55.02
N THR A 23 -14.07 -12.62 55.46
CA THR A 23 -14.04 -11.25 54.97
C THR A 23 -12.62 -10.75 54.69
N ALA A 24 -12.25 -10.58 53.42
CA ALA A 24 -11.15 -9.72 52.99
C ALA A 24 -11.16 -9.58 51.45
N GLY A 25 -11.90 -8.60 50.92
CA GLY A 25 -11.78 -8.17 49.52
C GLY A 25 -10.42 -7.52 49.29
N GLY A 26 -9.37 -8.33 49.15
CA GLY A 26 -8.03 -7.87 48.79
C GLY A 26 -7.90 -7.71 47.27
N PRO A 27 -6.94 -6.90 46.80
CA PRO A 27 -6.75 -6.63 45.37
C PRO A 27 -6.52 -7.88 44.52
N ARG A 28 -6.04 -9.00 45.10
CA ARG A 28 -5.87 -10.28 44.41
C ARG A 28 -7.18 -10.99 44.05
N ALA A 29 -8.23 -10.86 44.86
CA ALA A 29 -9.53 -11.47 44.56
C ALA A 29 -10.23 -10.70 43.42
N ALA A 30 -10.10 -9.36 43.42
CA ALA A 30 -10.63 -8.48 42.39
C ALA A 30 -9.94 -8.68 41.02
N THR A 31 -8.63 -8.91 40.96
CA THR A 31 -7.94 -9.16 39.68
C THR A 31 -8.35 -10.48 39.03
N GLY A 32 -8.58 -11.54 39.82
CA GLY A 32 -9.01 -12.84 39.28
C GLY A 32 -10.38 -12.80 38.63
N GLU A 33 -11.34 -12.08 39.24
CA GLU A 33 -12.68 -11.90 38.67
C GLU A 33 -12.65 -11.19 37.30
N ILE A 34 -11.81 -10.17 37.16
CA ILE A 34 -11.66 -9.43 35.90
C ILE A 34 -10.96 -10.31 34.85
N GLU A 35 -9.92 -11.07 35.24
CA GLU A 35 -9.24 -12.04 34.36
C GLU A 35 -10.24 -13.09 33.82
N ASP A 36 -11.13 -13.60 34.66
CA ASP A 36 -12.16 -14.58 34.29
C ASP A 36 -13.20 -14.01 33.31
N VAL A 37 -13.67 -12.77 33.53
CA VAL A 37 -14.62 -12.10 32.62
C VAL A 37 -13.98 -11.82 31.26
N LEU A 38 -12.70 -11.42 31.24
CA LEU A 38 -11.94 -11.22 30.00
C LEU A 38 -11.71 -12.54 29.26
N ALA A 39 -11.35 -13.61 29.97
CA ALA A 39 -11.14 -14.94 29.38
C ALA A 39 -12.43 -15.56 28.81
N GLY A 40 -13.61 -15.04 29.20
CA GLY A 40 -14.90 -15.41 28.65
C GLY A 40 -15.24 -14.76 27.29
N HIS A 41 -14.48 -13.75 26.85
CA HIS A 41 -14.68 -13.12 25.54
C HIS A 41 -14.02 -13.94 24.43
N ASP A 42 -14.76 -14.23 23.37
CA ASP A 42 -14.32 -15.00 22.18
C ASP A 42 -13.07 -14.44 21.46
N GLN A 43 -12.72 -13.18 21.72
CA GLN A 43 -11.61 -12.48 21.11
C GLN A 43 -10.35 -12.41 22.01
N VAL A 44 -10.38 -12.99 23.21
CA VAL A 44 -9.27 -12.97 24.16
C VAL A 44 -8.71 -14.38 24.33
N ALA A 45 -7.44 -14.58 23.95
CA ALA A 45 -6.73 -15.83 24.17
C ALA A 45 -6.17 -15.95 25.59
N GLN A 46 -5.64 -14.84 26.13
CA GLN A 46 -5.11 -14.76 27.49
C GLN A 46 -5.36 -13.37 28.08
N ALA A 47 -5.56 -13.28 29.38
CA ALA A 47 -5.68 -12.01 30.10
C ALA A 47 -4.93 -12.07 31.42
N VAL A 48 -4.30 -10.97 31.82
CA VAL A 48 -3.71 -10.76 33.13
C VAL A 48 -4.00 -9.35 33.61
N VAL A 49 -4.44 -9.19 34.86
CA VAL A 49 -4.77 -7.90 35.44
C VAL A 49 -3.82 -7.61 36.59
N VAL A 50 -3.25 -6.41 36.59
CA VAL A 50 -2.31 -5.98 37.63
C VAL A 50 -2.70 -4.62 38.21
N PRO A 51 -2.51 -4.42 39.53
CA PRO A 51 -2.53 -3.09 40.12
C PRO A 51 -1.34 -2.27 39.62
N TRP A 52 -1.60 -1.06 39.14
CA TRP A 52 -0.61 -0.13 38.64
C TRP A 52 -0.64 1.17 39.46
N PRO A 53 0.51 1.64 39.99
CA PRO A 53 0.57 2.89 40.75
C PRO A 53 0.40 4.10 39.82
N ARG A 54 -0.33 5.13 40.26
CA ARG A 54 -0.52 6.37 39.51
C ARG A 54 0.78 7.20 39.55
N ALA A 55 1.41 7.46 38.40
CA ALA A 55 2.59 8.32 38.33
C ALA A 55 2.18 9.79 38.53
N GLY A 56 2.71 10.45 39.57
CA GLY A 56 2.41 11.87 39.80
C GLY A 56 2.59 12.45 41.19
N GLU A 57 3.06 11.73 42.22
CA GLU A 57 3.41 12.36 43.50
C GLU A 57 4.64 11.69 44.12
N GLY A 58 5.77 12.42 44.11
CA GLY A 58 6.87 12.33 45.08
C GLY A 58 7.60 11.00 45.31
N THR A 59 8.93 11.06 45.35
CA THR A 59 9.78 10.00 45.93
C THR A 59 9.47 9.82 47.42
N GLY A 60 8.54 8.93 47.74
CA GLY A 60 8.19 8.49 49.10
C GLY A 60 7.38 7.20 49.06
N PRO A 61 7.39 6.36 50.12
CA PRO A 61 6.57 5.15 50.16
C PRO A 61 5.08 5.51 50.12
N PRO A 62 4.25 4.79 49.33
CA PRO A 62 2.85 5.14 49.15
C PRO A 62 2.06 4.99 50.45
N ALA A 63 1.29 6.03 50.81
CA ALA A 63 0.31 5.95 51.88
C ALA A 63 -0.85 5.04 51.45
N ALA A 64 -1.28 4.15 52.35
CA ALA A 64 -2.40 3.26 52.12
C ALA A 64 -3.70 4.07 51.97
N GLY A 65 -4.29 4.09 50.77
CA GLY A 65 -5.67 4.53 50.62
C GLY A 65 -6.10 5.04 49.25
N ASP A 66 -5.23 5.61 48.42
CA ASP A 66 -5.68 6.22 47.17
C ASP A 66 -4.56 6.24 46.11
N GLY A 67 -4.86 5.79 44.89
CA GLY A 67 -3.91 5.91 43.76
C GLY A 67 -3.44 4.62 43.06
N THR A 68 -3.99 3.45 43.38
CA THR A 68 -3.74 2.22 42.59
C THR A 68 -4.84 2.01 41.56
N ARG A 69 -4.51 2.06 40.26
CA ARG A 69 -5.45 1.76 39.16
C ARG A 69 -5.24 0.34 38.65
N LEU A 70 -6.31 -0.36 38.25
CA LEU A 70 -6.17 -1.67 37.61
C LEU A 70 -5.84 -1.49 36.13
N VAL A 71 -4.92 -2.32 35.62
CA VAL A 71 -4.54 -2.38 34.20
C VAL A 71 -4.68 -3.83 33.74
N ALA A 72 -5.45 -4.05 32.68
CA ALA A 72 -5.61 -5.36 32.06
C ALA A 72 -4.68 -5.49 30.86
N TYR A 73 -3.89 -6.56 30.81
CA TYR A 73 -3.08 -6.95 29.66
C TYR A 73 -3.73 -8.14 28.99
N VAL A 74 -4.04 -8.01 27.70
CA VAL A 74 -4.79 -9.02 26.95
C VAL A 74 -4.01 -9.46 25.71
N VAL A 75 -4.03 -10.77 25.44
CA VAL A 75 -3.53 -11.37 24.20
C VAL A 75 -4.74 -11.72 23.36
N PRO A 76 -4.94 -11.13 22.17
CA PRO A 76 -6.06 -11.45 21.30
C PRO A 76 -6.02 -12.90 20.80
N THR A 77 -7.18 -13.48 20.48
CA THR A 77 -7.18 -14.70 19.65
C THR A 77 -6.69 -14.39 18.23
N PRO A 78 -6.10 -15.36 17.51
CA PRO A 78 -5.66 -15.17 16.12
C PRO A 78 -6.77 -14.63 15.22
N ASP A 79 -8.02 -15.04 15.47
CA ASP A 79 -9.21 -14.59 14.71
C ASP A 79 -9.68 -13.19 15.15
N ALA A 80 -9.50 -12.79 16.41
CA ALA A 80 -9.79 -11.42 16.86
C ALA A 80 -8.90 -10.36 16.22
N ALA A 81 -7.67 -10.74 15.88
CA ALA A 81 -6.70 -9.88 15.21
C ALA A 81 -7.02 -9.67 13.71
N GLY A 82 -8.04 -10.34 13.15
CA GLY A 82 -8.39 -10.27 11.72
C GLY A 82 -9.84 -10.60 11.36
N GLY A 83 -10.77 -10.62 12.32
CA GLY A 83 -12.16 -11.05 12.11
C GLY A 83 -13.01 -10.04 11.33
N GLU A 84 -14.07 -10.52 10.69
CA GLU A 84 -14.98 -9.74 9.83
C GLU A 84 -15.53 -8.48 10.53
N ALA A 85 -15.96 -8.58 11.79
CA ALA A 85 -16.47 -7.43 12.54
C ALA A 85 -15.44 -6.30 12.76
N LEU A 86 -14.14 -6.62 12.77
CA LEU A 86 -13.08 -5.62 12.86
C LEU A 86 -12.77 -5.00 11.50
N ALA A 87 -12.90 -5.79 10.43
CA ALA A 87 -12.80 -5.31 9.07
C ALA A 87 -13.95 -4.33 8.75
N ASP A 88 -15.18 -4.66 9.15
CA ASP A 88 -16.35 -3.79 8.98
C ASP A 88 -16.19 -2.47 9.73
N ALA A 89 -15.75 -2.50 11.00
CA ALA A 89 -15.51 -1.29 11.78
C ALA A 89 -14.43 -0.36 11.17
N GLN A 90 -13.37 -0.94 10.59
CA GLN A 90 -12.34 -0.18 9.89
C GLN A 90 -12.87 0.44 8.60
N VAL A 91 -13.73 -0.27 7.86
CA VAL A 91 -14.40 0.25 6.66
C VAL A 91 -15.34 1.42 7.02
N ASP A 92 -16.11 1.28 8.11
CA ASP A 92 -17.00 2.35 8.60
C ASP A 92 -16.21 3.61 9.03
N GLU A 93 -15.06 3.44 9.68
CA GLU A 93 -14.18 4.56 10.04
C GLU A 93 -13.67 5.29 8.79
N TRP A 94 -13.21 4.55 7.78
CA TRP A 94 -12.81 5.13 6.50
C TRP A 94 -13.96 5.91 5.86
N GLN A 95 -15.18 5.35 5.84
CA GLN A 95 -16.35 6.06 5.32
C GLN A 95 -16.53 7.42 6.00
N GLN A 96 -16.49 7.47 7.33
CA GLN A 96 -16.66 8.71 8.09
C GLN A 96 -15.54 9.74 7.84
N ILE A 97 -14.31 9.29 7.59
CA ILE A 97 -13.19 10.17 7.23
C ILE A 97 -13.43 10.77 5.83
N TYR A 98 -13.80 9.93 4.86
CA TYR A 98 -14.00 10.37 3.47
C TYR A 98 -15.25 11.22 3.29
N ASP A 99 -16.36 10.92 3.96
CA ASP A 99 -17.58 11.75 3.95
C ASP A 99 -17.28 13.19 4.38
N ARG A 100 -16.45 13.35 5.43
CA ARG A 100 -16.00 14.68 5.89
C ARG A 100 -15.08 15.36 4.89
N LEU A 101 -14.18 14.60 4.26
CA LEU A 101 -13.26 15.14 3.26
C LEU A 101 -13.99 15.62 2.00
N TYR A 102 -14.93 14.83 1.49
CA TYR A 102 -15.74 15.20 0.34
C TYR A 102 -16.68 16.37 0.68
N GLY A 103 -17.33 16.34 1.84
CA GLY A 103 -18.23 17.41 2.29
C GLY A 103 -17.54 18.76 2.53
N ALA A 104 -16.25 18.77 2.88
CA ALA A 104 -15.48 19.98 3.10
C ALA A 104 -14.78 20.54 1.85
N SER A 105 -14.76 19.78 0.74
CA SER A 105 -14.06 20.16 -0.47
C SER A 105 -14.89 21.13 -1.33
N PRO A 106 -14.32 22.21 -1.87
CA PRO A 106 -15.03 23.08 -2.80
C PRO A 106 -15.40 22.30 -4.06
N SER A 107 -16.62 22.52 -4.59
CA SER A 107 -17.03 21.95 -5.87
C SER A 107 -16.12 22.47 -6.98
N THR A 108 -15.32 21.60 -7.57
CA THR A 108 -14.49 21.88 -8.75
C THR A 108 -15.06 21.17 -9.97
N ALA A 109 -14.57 21.48 -11.17
CA ALA A 109 -14.94 20.73 -12.36
C ALA A 109 -14.66 19.23 -12.21
N LEU A 110 -15.53 18.41 -12.80
CA LEU A 110 -15.41 16.95 -12.80
C LEU A 110 -14.03 16.51 -13.29
N GLY A 111 -13.34 15.70 -12.48
CA GLY A 111 -12.03 15.16 -12.81
C GLY A 111 -10.83 16.06 -12.50
N ASP A 112 -11.04 17.27 -11.99
CA ASP A 112 -9.95 18.20 -11.62
C ASP A 112 -9.85 18.45 -10.09
N ASN A 113 -10.58 17.66 -9.28
CA ASN A 113 -10.43 17.68 -7.83
C ASN A 113 -9.27 16.78 -7.36
N PHE A 114 -8.09 17.38 -7.23
CA PHE A 114 -6.88 16.74 -6.67
C PHE A 114 -6.64 17.09 -5.19
N ALA A 115 -7.68 17.51 -4.46
CA ALA A 115 -7.54 17.83 -3.05
C ALA A 115 -7.05 16.61 -2.24
N GLY A 116 -6.20 16.85 -1.24
CA GLY A 116 -5.73 15.84 -0.29
C GLY A 116 -4.41 15.15 -0.60
N TRP A 117 -3.78 15.42 -1.75
CA TRP A 117 -2.48 14.83 -2.10
C TRP A 117 -1.31 15.66 -1.59
N ASN A 118 -0.79 15.28 -0.42
CA ASN A 118 0.41 15.87 0.16
C ASN A 118 1.59 14.89 0.12
N SER A 119 2.77 15.40 -0.17
CA SER A 119 4.01 14.64 -0.12
C SER A 119 4.34 14.23 1.33
N SER A 120 4.65 12.96 1.53
CA SER A 120 5.07 12.43 2.84
C SER A 120 6.41 13.01 3.30
N TYR A 121 7.25 13.45 2.36
CA TYR A 121 8.60 13.97 2.60
C TYR A 121 8.57 15.31 3.33
N ASP A 122 7.79 16.26 2.81
CA ASP A 122 7.79 17.67 3.25
C ASP A 122 6.41 18.20 3.66
N ARG A 123 5.36 17.38 3.56
CA ARG A 123 3.96 17.69 3.90
C ARG A 123 3.32 18.78 3.03
N ARG A 124 3.96 19.18 1.93
CA ARG A 124 3.38 20.13 0.98
C ARG A 124 2.46 19.41 -0.01
N PRO A 125 1.49 20.10 -0.62
CA PRO A 125 0.74 19.55 -1.74
C PRO A 125 1.68 19.06 -2.83
N ILE A 126 1.40 17.89 -3.38
CA ILE A 126 2.10 17.40 -4.57
C ILE A 126 1.76 18.34 -5.73
N ASP A 127 2.75 18.60 -6.58
CA ASP A 127 2.58 19.47 -7.73
C ASP A 127 1.41 19.01 -8.62
N LEU A 128 0.57 19.95 -9.05
CA LEU A 128 -0.65 19.63 -9.78
C LEU A 128 -0.37 19.04 -11.16
N ASP A 129 0.75 19.42 -11.82
CA ASP A 129 1.12 18.84 -13.10
C ASP A 129 1.57 17.39 -12.92
N GLU A 130 2.28 17.08 -11.83
CA GLU A 130 2.60 15.69 -11.46
C GLU A 130 1.33 14.86 -11.18
N MET A 131 0.36 15.42 -10.47
CA MET A 131 -0.92 14.74 -10.21
C MET A 131 -1.74 14.53 -11.50
N ARG A 132 -1.71 15.50 -12.43
CA ARG A 132 -2.33 15.34 -13.76
C ARG A 132 -1.63 14.24 -14.56
N LYS A 133 -0.29 14.19 -14.54
CA LYS A 133 0.50 13.11 -15.18
C LYS A 133 0.20 11.74 -14.57
N TRP A 134 0.10 11.64 -13.24
CA TRP A 134 -0.30 10.41 -12.54
C TRP A 134 -1.67 9.90 -12.99
N ARG A 135 -2.68 10.80 -13.04
CA ARG A 135 -4.02 10.47 -13.54
C ARG A 135 -3.97 10.02 -15.00
N SER A 136 -3.30 10.80 -15.87
CA SER A 136 -3.23 10.49 -17.31
C SER A 136 -2.57 9.14 -17.57
N ALA A 137 -1.45 8.83 -16.92
CA ALA A 137 -0.78 7.54 -17.06
C ALA A 137 -1.68 6.36 -16.66
N THR A 138 -2.49 6.53 -15.61
CA THR A 138 -3.46 5.52 -15.17
C THR A 138 -4.60 5.36 -16.17
N VAL A 139 -5.16 6.47 -16.66
CA VAL A 139 -6.20 6.49 -17.71
C VAL A 139 -5.71 5.79 -18.98
N GLU A 140 -4.51 6.13 -19.46
CA GLU A 140 -3.90 5.50 -20.64
C GLU A 140 -3.78 3.99 -20.46
N ARG A 141 -3.28 3.52 -19.31
CA ARG A 141 -3.15 2.10 -19.01
C ARG A 141 -4.49 1.36 -18.98
N VAL A 142 -5.56 2.01 -18.51
CA VAL A 142 -6.92 1.43 -18.56
C VAL A 142 -7.47 1.43 -19.98
N LEU A 143 -7.25 2.50 -20.77
CA LEU A 143 -7.71 2.59 -22.15
C LEU A 143 -6.98 1.61 -23.09
N GLU A 144 -5.72 1.26 -22.79
CA GLU A 144 -4.96 0.20 -23.48
C GLU A 144 -5.66 -1.18 -23.41
N LEU A 145 -6.51 -1.41 -22.42
CA LEU A 145 -7.32 -2.63 -22.30
C LEU A 145 -8.49 -2.67 -23.30
N GLY A 146 -8.78 -1.57 -24.00
CA GLY A 146 -9.92 -1.40 -24.89
C GLY A 146 -11.28 -1.51 -24.18
N PRO A 147 -11.51 -0.75 -23.09
CA PRO A 147 -12.74 -0.83 -22.31
C PRO A 147 -13.95 -0.34 -23.13
N ARG A 148 -15.10 -1.01 -22.95
CA ARG A 148 -16.41 -0.60 -23.48
C ARG A 148 -17.46 -0.53 -22.38
N ARG A 149 -17.44 -1.49 -21.44
CA ARG A 149 -18.34 -1.54 -20.28
C ARG A 149 -17.49 -1.61 -19.02
N VAL A 150 -17.41 -0.49 -18.32
CA VAL A 150 -16.50 -0.31 -17.19
C VAL A 150 -17.28 -0.31 -15.89
N LEU A 151 -16.69 -0.94 -14.86
CA LEU A 151 -17.03 -0.69 -13.46
C LEU A 151 -15.82 -0.09 -12.76
N GLU A 152 -15.94 1.11 -12.21
CA GLU A 152 -14.96 1.70 -11.28
C GLU A 152 -15.43 1.51 -9.84
N ILE A 153 -14.61 0.88 -9.01
CA ILE A 153 -14.85 0.71 -7.57
C ILE A 153 -13.98 1.71 -6.82
N GLY A 154 -14.63 2.58 -6.03
CA GLY A 154 -14.02 3.71 -5.34
C GLY A 154 -13.76 4.88 -6.29
N ALA A 155 -14.81 5.36 -6.96
CA ALA A 155 -14.72 6.43 -7.96
C ALA A 155 -14.32 7.80 -7.37
N GLY A 156 -14.53 8.02 -6.08
CA GLY A 156 -14.19 9.23 -5.36
C GLY A 156 -14.73 10.49 -6.04
N SER A 157 -13.84 11.43 -6.38
CA SER A 157 -14.19 12.67 -7.08
C SER A 157 -14.29 12.53 -8.61
N GLY A 158 -14.20 11.32 -9.16
CA GLY A 158 -14.38 11.04 -10.58
C GLY A 158 -13.15 11.36 -11.44
N LEU A 159 -11.95 11.25 -10.87
CA LEU A 159 -10.69 11.51 -11.59
C LEU A 159 -10.56 10.64 -12.85
N LEU A 160 -10.80 9.33 -12.75
CA LEU A 160 -10.75 8.45 -13.91
C LEU A 160 -12.06 8.48 -14.72
N LEU A 161 -13.21 8.45 -14.03
CA LEU A 161 -14.54 8.57 -14.66
C LEU A 161 -14.59 9.68 -15.70
N SER A 162 -14.12 10.89 -15.36
CA SER A 162 -14.14 12.07 -16.24
C SER A 162 -13.43 11.88 -17.58
N ARG A 163 -12.48 10.94 -17.66
CA ARG A 163 -11.66 10.69 -18.86
C ARG A 163 -12.00 9.38 -19.56
N ILE A 164 -12.48 8.39 -18.83
CA ILE A 164 -12.76 7.04 -19.38
C ILE A 164 -14.22 6.91 -19.82
N ALA A 165 -15.17 7.44 -19.03
CA ALA A 165 -16.60 7.31 -19.33
C ALA A 165 -17.00 7.83 -20.73
N PRO A 166 -16.45 8.95 -21.25
CA PRO A 166 -16.75 9.42 -22.60
C PRO A 166 -16.39 8.45 -23.73
N GLU A 167 -15.39 7.58 -23.52
CA GLU A 167 -14.89 6.61 -24.49
C GLU A 167 -15.64 5.26 -24.42
N CYS A 168 -16.58 5.13 -23.47
CA CYS A 168 -17.25 3.87 -23.16
C CYS A 168 -18.73 3.84 -23.60
N GLU A 169 -19.26 2.63 -23.75
CA GLU A 169 -20.69 2.38 -23.97
C GLU A 169 -21.47 2.50 -22.66
N SER A 170 -20.91 1.99 -21.58
CA SER A 170 -21.47 2.07 -20.24
C SER A 170 -20.37 2.22 -19.20
N TYR A 171 -20.60 3.07 -18.21
CA TYR A 171 -19.66 3.30 -17.11
C TYR A 171 -20.40 3.24 -15.78
N TRP A 172 -20.14 2.23 -14.98
CA TRP A 172 -20.67 2.11 -13.63
C TRP A 172 -19.60 2.55 -12.66
N ALA A 173 -19.99 3.29 -11.63
CA ALA A 173 -19.08 3.71 -10.58
C ALA A 173 -19.72 3.46 -9.21
N THR A 174 -18.97 2.83 -8.30
CA THR A 174 -19.36 2.67 -6.90
C THR A 174 -18.41 3.47 -6.02
N ASP A 175 -18.92 4.02 -4.93
CA ASP A 175 -18.10 4.56 -3.86
C ASP A 175 -18.72 4.25 -2.50
N LEU A 176 -17.89 4.08 -1.47
CA LEU A 176 -18.36 3.87 -0.10
C LEU A 176 -19.04 5.13 0.45
N SER A 177 -18.62 6.32 0.01
CA SER A 177 -19.16 7.61 0.44
C SER A 177 -20.40 8.00 -0.37
N PRO A 178 -21.59 8.09 0.26
CA PRO A 178 -22.78 8.64 -0.41
C PRO A 178 -22.58 10.09 -0.83
N VAL A 179 -21.80 10.86 -0.07
CA VAL A 179 -21.48 12.27 -0.37
C VAL A 179 -20.72 12.40 -1.69
N ALA A 180 -19.73 11.53 -1.93
CA ALA A 180 -19.01 11.49 -3.20
C ALA A 180 -19.93 11.11 -4.36
N VAL A 181 -20.79 10.12 -4.17
CA VAL A 181 -21.75 9.68 -5.19
C VAL A 181 -22.75 10.77 -5.55
N ASP A 182 -23.28 11.49 -4.57
CA ASP A 182 -24.20 12.61 -4.81
C ASP A 182 -23.51 13.77 -5.55
N ASP A 183 -22.23 14.04 -5.24
CA ASP A 183 -21.43 15.04 -5.97
C ASP A 183 -21.17 14.62 -7.42
N LEU A 184 -20.80 13.37 -7.65
CA LEU A 184 -20.66 12.82 -9.00
C LEU A 184 -21.98 12.86 -9.78
N ALA A 185 -23.10 12.56 -9.14
CA ALA A 185 -24.40 12.54 -9.79
C ALA A 185 -24.81 13.92 -10.31
N ARG A 186 -24.48 14.99 -9.57
CA ARG A 186 -24.67 16.36 -10.04
C ARG A 186 -23.85 16.64 -11.30
N HIS A 187 -22.54 16.38 -11.25
CA HIS A 187 -21.64 16.63 -12.39
C HIS A 187 -22.00 15.80 -13.63
N VAL A 188 -22.39 14.54 -13.44
CA VAL A 188 -22.81 13.64 -14.53
C VAL A 188 -24.13 14.10 -15.14
N GLY A 189 -25.08 14.56 -14.33
CA GLY A 189 -26.35 15.10 -14.80
C GLY A 189 -26.20 16.37 -15.64
N ASP A 190 -25.20 17.19 -15.31
CA ASP A 190 -24.89 18.43 -16.02
C ASP A 190 -24.15 18.21 -17.37
N ASP A 191 -23.56 17.02 -17.60
CA ASP A 191 -22.89 16.67 -18.86
C ASP A 191 -23.76 15.70 -19.71
N PRO A 192 -24.38 16.17 -20.81
CA PRO A 192 -25.20 15.33 -21.68
C PRO A 192 -24.47 14.13 -22.28
N ARG A 193 -23.12 14.18 -22.36
CA ARG A 193 -22.31 13.06 -22.86
C ARG A 193 -22.25 11.90 -21.86
N LEU A 194 -22.41 12.20 -20.56
CA LEU A 194 -22.29 11.24 -19.46
C LEU A 194 -23.65 10.76 -18.94
N ALA A 195 -24.65 11.63 -18.88
CA ALA A 195 -25.96 11.35 -18.25
C ALA A 195 -26.66 10.07 -18.75
N GLY A 196 -26.47 9.69 -20.02
CA GLY A 196 -27.05 8.48 -20.62
C GLY A 196 -26.20 7.20 -20.51
N ARG A 197 -24.99 7.29 -19.96
CA ARG A 197 -23.99 6.19 -19.96
C ARG A 197 -23.51 5.82 -18.57
N VAL A 198 -23.52 6.78 -17.65
CA VAL A 198 -22.97 6.63 -16.31
C VAL A 198 -24.05 6.16 -15.33
N THR A 199 -23.73 5.14 -14.54
CA THR A 199 -24.55 4.65 -13.41
C THR A 199 -23.75 4.75 -12.13
N LEU A 200 -24.26 5.46 -11.13
CA LEU A 200 -23.57 5.68 -9.85
C LEU A 200 -24.28 4.97 -8.72
N ARG A 201 -23.52 4.40 -7.77
CA ARG A 201 -24.06 3.75 -6.57
C ARG A 201 -23.21 3.98 -5.33
N ALA A 202 -23.86 4.29 -4.21
CA ALA A 202 -23.21 4.34 -2.90
C ALA A 202 -23.17 2.93 -2.29
N GLN A 203 -22.03 2.25 -2.40
CA GLN A 203 -21.81 0.91 -1.86
C GLN A 203 -20.30 0.62 -1.73
N GLY A 204 -19.94 -0.14 -0.69
CA GLY A 204 -18.55 -0.55 -0.43
C GLY A 204 -17.98 -1.51 -1.47
N ALA A 205 -16.65 -1.59 -1.54
CA ALA A 205 -15.92 -2.35 -2.56
C ALA A 205 -16.21 -3.86 -2.55
N ASP A 206 -16.56 -4.41 -1.39
CA ASP A 206 -16.97 -5.80 -1.27
C ASP A 206 -18.40 -6.00 -1.78
N ARG A 207 -19.29 -5.01 -1.75
CA ARG A 207 -20.72 -5.22 -2.06
C ARG A 207 -20.97 -5.22 -3.56
N VAL A 208 -21.51 -6.33 -4.08
CA VAL A 208 -21.84 -6.50 -5.51
C VAL A 208 -23.33 -6.56 -5.79
N ASP A 209 -24.17 -6.40 -4.77
CA ASP A 209 -25.63 -6.47 -4.92
C ASP A 209 -26.12 -5.44 -5.93
N GLY A 210 -26.90 -5.92 -6.91
CA GLY A 210 -27.43 -5.10 -7.99
C GLY A 210 -26.43 -4.69 -9.08
N LEU A 211 -25.18 -5.18 -9.04
CA LEU A 211 -24.24 -5.10 -10.16
C LEU A 211 -24.43 -6.30 -11.11
N PRO A 212 -24.39 -6.10 -12.44
CA PRO A 212 -24.62 -7.18 -13.39
C PRO A 212 -23.42 -8.14 -13.48
N ALA A 213 -23.64 -9.42 -13.15
CA ALA A 213 -22.63 -10.46 -13.29
C ALA A 213 -22.28 -10.73 -14.76
N GLY A 214 -21.00 -10.98 -15.06
CA GLY A 214 -20.54 -11.30 -16.41
C GLY A 214 -20.74 -10.20 -17.47
N TYR A 215 -20.94 -8.95 -17.06
CA TYR A 215 -21.30 -7.85 -17.95
C TYR A 215 -20.13 -6.95 -18.33
N PHE A 216 -19.28 -6.59 -17.37
CA PHE A 216 -18.21 -5.60 -17.59
C PHE A 216 -17.05 -6.24 -18.34
N ASP A 217 -16.43 -5.53 -19.29
CA ASP A 217 -15.18 -5.98 -19.89
C ASP A 217 -13.95 -5.43 -19.16
N THR A 218 -14.12 -4.37 -18.36
CA THR A 218 -13.07 -3.83 -17.50
C THR A 218 -13.64 -3.46 -16.12
N VAL A 219 -12.98 -3.91 -15.06
CA VAL A 219 -13.21 -3.45 -13.69
C VAL A 219 -11.97 -2.71 -13.22
N VAL A 220 -12.13 -1.55 -12.61
CA VAL A 220 -11.05 -0.66 -12.16
C VAL A 220 -11.16 -0.48 -10.64
N VAL A 221 -10.08 -0.75 -9.93
CA VAL A 221 -9.90 -0.45 -8.50
C VAL A 221 -8.59 0.32 -8.38
N ASN A 222 -8.64 1.65 -8.44
CA ASN A 222 -7.42 2.47 -8.48
C ASN A 222 -7.28 3.33 -7.22
N SER A 223 -6.19 3.16 -6.48
CA SER A 223 -5.90 3.88 -5.23
C SER A 223 -6.96 3.67 -4.14
N VAL A 224 -7.51 2.46 -4.06
CA VAL A 224 -8.49 2.04 -3.04
C VAL A 224 -7.96 0.91 -2.15
N VAL A 225 -7.11 0.03 -2.71
CA VAL A 225 -6.63 -1.19 -2.02
C VAL A 225 -5.93 -0.85 -0.69
N GLN A 226 -5.24 0.28 -0.61
CA GLN A 226 -4.57 0.72 0.62
C GLN A 226 -5.54 0.95 1.80
N LEU A 227 -6.83 1.16 1.53
CA LEU A 227 -7.86 1.35 2.54
C LEU A 227 -8.44 0.01 3.05
N PHE A 228 -8.08 -1.10 2.42
CA PHE A 228 -8.65 -2.41 2.77
C PHE A 228 -8.12 -2.91 4.12
N PRO A 229 -8.97 -3.54 4.95
CA PRO A 229 -8.58 -4.03 6.27
C PRO A 229 -7.52 -5.14 6.27
N GLY A 230 -7.29 -5.80 5.13
CA GLY A 230 -6.30 -6.86 5.00
C GLY A 230 -6.42 -7.73 3.75
N PRO A 231 -5.54 -8.73 3.62
CA PRO A 231 -5.44 -9.60 2.44
C PRO A 231 -6.70 -10.42 2.15
N ARG A 232 -7.49 -10.79 3.18
CA ARG A 232 -8.75 -11.54 2.99
C ARG A 232 -9.83 -10.69 2.34
N TYR A 233 -9.92 -9.41 2.74
CA TYR A 233 -10.84 -8.45 2.12
C TYR A 233 -10.43 -8.18 0.67
N LEU A 234 -9.13 -7.97 0.42
CA LEU A 234 -8.59 -7.83 -0.95
C LEU A 234 -8.92 -9.03 -1.84
N ALA A 235 -8.68 -10.26 -1.36
CA ALA A 235 -9.04 -11.47 -2.10
C ALA A 235 -10.56 -11.54 -2.39
N THR A 236 -11.40 -11.21 -1.42
CA THR A 236 -12.86 -11.18 -1.59
C THR A 236 -13.29 -10.18 -2.67
N VAL A 237 -12.71 -8.97 -2.68
CA VAL A 237 -12.99 -7.96 -3.71
C VAL A 237 -12.54 -8.44 -5.08
N ILE A 238 -11.36 -9.07 -5.18
CA ILE A 238 -10.85 -9.64 -6.45
C ILE A 238 -11.80 -10.73 -6.96
N ASP A 239 -12.18 -11.69 -6.12
CA ASP A 239 -13.09 -12.78 -6.49
C ASP A 239 -14.42 -12.21 -7.02
N ARG A 240 -15.00 -11.26 -6.28
CA ARG A 240 -16.25 -10.59 -6.65
C ARG A 240 -16.10 -9.82 -7.95
N ALA A 241 -15.04 -9.04 -8.14
CA ALA A 241 -14.77 -8.33 -9.40
C ALA A 241 -14.61 -9.30 -10.58
N LEU A 242 -13.94 -10.44 -10.39
CA LEU A 242 -13.83 -11.49 -11.41
C LEU A 242 -15.21 -12.07 -11.75
N THR A 243 -16.17 -12.18 -10.83
CA THR A 243 -17.55 -12.61 -11.19
C THR A 243 -18.29 -11.60 -12.06
N LEU A 244 -18.05 -10.30 -11.86
CA LEU A 244 -18.67 -9.21 -12.61
C LEU A 244 -18.13 -9.07 -14.04
N LEU A 245 -16.88 -9.47 -14.26
CA LEU A 245 -16.25 -9.45 -15.57
C LEU A 245 -16.87 -10.47 -16.54
N ALA A 246 -17.10 -10.06 -17.78
CA ALA A 246 -17.35 -10.94 -18.91
C ALA A 246 -16.11 -11.81 -19.21
N PRO A 247 -16.27 -12.98 -19.85
CA PRO A 247 -15.16 -13.76 -20.39
C PRO A 247 -14.15 -12.91 -21.16
N GLY A 248 -12.86 -13.02 -20.83
CA GLY A 248 -11.78 -12.24 -21.46
C GLY A 248 -11.64 -10.81 -20.96
N GLY A 249 -12.48 -10.36 -20.02
CA GLY A 249 -12.38 -9.04 -19.41
C GLY A 249 -11.15 -8.88 -18.50
N ALA A 250 -10.87 -7.66 -18.05
CA ALA A 250 -9.70 -7.32 -17.26
C ALA A 250 -10.06 -6.61 -15.95
N LEU A 251 -9.42 -7.02 -14.85
CA LEU A 251 -9.43 -6.31 -13.58
C LEU A 251 -8.13 -5.51 -13.46
N PHE A 252 -8.25 -4.19 -13.44
CA PHE A 252 -7.16 -3.26 -13.19
C PHE A 252 -7.14 -2.87 -11.70
N LEU A 253 -6.05 -3.22 -11.01
CA LEU A 253 -5.76 -2.83 -9.64
C LEU A 253 -4.63 -1.81 -9.67
N GLY A 254 -4.95 -0.54 -9.52
CA GLY A 254 -4.00 0.56 -9.71
C GLY A 254 -3.52 1.17 -8.40
N ASP A 255 -2.31 1.74 -8.46
CA ASP A 255 -1.74 2.58 -7.42
C ASP A 255 -1.49 1.85 -6.09
N ILE A 256 -1.12 0.58 -6.18
CA ILE A 256 -0.87 -0.31 -5.05
C ILE A 256 0.43 0.07 -4.35
N ARG A 257 0.39 0.25 -3.02
CA ARG A 257 1.58 0.56 -2.21
C ARG A 257 2.49 -0.66 -2.06
N ASP A 258 3.76 -0.49 -2.43
CA ASP A 258 4.74 -1.57 -2.46
C ASP A 258 5.38 -1.80 -1.09
N LEU A 259 5.03 -2.94 -0.48
CA LEU A 259 5.57 -3.41 0.79
C LEU A 259 7.10 -3.41 0.83
N ARG A 260 7.76 -3.72 -0.29
CA ARG A 260 9.22 -3.88 -0.34
C ARG A 260 9.98 -2.56 -0.18
N THR A 261 9.32 -1.45 -0.49
CA THR A 261 9.95 -0.12 -0.53
C THR A 261 9.55 0.78 0.63
N VAL A 262 8.63 0.33 1.50
CA VAL A 262 8.12 1.16 2.59
C VAL A 262 9.22 1.61 3.55
N GLU A 263 10.20 0.75 3.86
CA GLU A 263 11.30 1.12 4.75
C GLU A 263 12.16 2.24 4.19
N TYR A 264 12.42 2.22 2.87
CA TYR A 264 13.18 3.27 2.19
C TYR A 264 12.43 4.60 2.24
N LEU A 265 11.13 4.58 1.96
CA LEU A 265 10.28 5.77 2.07
C LEU A 265 10.27 6.31 3.50
N ARG A 266 10.08 5.46 4.53
CA ARG A 266 10.04 5.92 5.93
C ARG A 266 11.39 6.48 6.38
N ALA A 267 12.50 5.91 5.92
CA ALA A 267 13.84 6.44 6.18
C ALA A 267 14.07 7.79 5.48
N ALA A 268 13.68 7.90 4.21
CA ALA A 268 13.78 9.15 3.45
C ALA A 268 12.96 10.28 4.10
N VAL A 269 11.75 9.96 4.55
CA VAL A 269 10.88 10.89 5.29
C VAL A 269 11.49 11.30 6.64
N ALA A 270 12.07 10.34 7.39
CA ALA A 270 12.73 10.65 8.65
C ALA A 270 13.95 11.56 8.45
N LEU A 271 14.73 11.33 7.39
CA LEU A 271 15.86 12.19 7.02
C LEU A 271 15.46 13.62 6.64
N HIS A 272 14.30 13.81 6.00
CA HIS A 272 13.77 15.15 5.66
C HIS A 272 13.24 15.92 6.87
N ARG A 273 12.83 15.23 7.94
CA ARG A 273 12.21 15.87 9.11
C ARG A 273 13.21 16.37 10.14
N ASP A 274 14.37 15.72 10.22
CA ASP A 274 15.39 16.02 11.23
C ASP A 274 16.78 15.96 10.61
N ASP A 275 17.34 17.14 10.33
CA ASP A 275 18.69 17.30 9.77
C ASP A 275 19.81 17.01 10.80
N GLY A 276 19.48 16.95 12.09
CA GLY A 276 20.42 16.71 13.18
C GLY A 276 20.49 15.26 13.66
N ALA A 277 19.48 14.44 13.34
CA ALA A 277 19.42 13.04 13.78
C ALA A 277 20.62 12.22 13.30
N ASP A 278 21.15 11.37 14.19
CA ASP A 278 22.11 10.32 13.84
C ASP A 278 21.44 9.16 13.09
N ALA A 279 22.24 8.25 12.54
CA ALA A 279 21.74 7.17 11.71
C ALA A 279 20.78 6.23 12.47
N ASP A 280 21.11 5.89 13.72
CA ASP A 280 20.27 5.02 14.52
C ASP A 280 18.92 5.67 14.87
N ALA A 281 18.91 6.97 15.15
CA ALA A 281 17.70 7.74 15.42
C ALA A 281 16.77 7.75 14.21
N VAL A 282 17.33 7.94 13.00
CA VAL A 282 16.59 7.87 11.73
C VAL A 282 16.01 6.47 11.52
N VAL A 283 16.82 5.41 11.68
CA VAL A 283 16.35 4.02 11.51
C VAL A 283 15.25 3.68 12.52
N ARG A 284 15.41 4.07 13.79
CA ARG A 284 14.38 3.89 14.82
C ARG A 284 13.10 4.66 14.47
N ALA A 285 13.21 5.89 13.96
CA ALA A 285 12.05 6.67 13.53
C ALA A 285 11.32 6.03 12.34
N ALA A 286 12.07 5.53 11.35
CA ALA A 286 11.53 4.83 10.20
C ALA A 286 10.75 3.57 10.61
N ARG A 287 11.33 2.73 11.48
CA ARG A 287 10.67 1.52 11.99
C ARG A 287 9.44 1.83 12.84
N ARG A 288 9.49 2.84 13.71
CA ARG A 288 8.31 3.31 14.46
C ARG A 288 7.20 3.80 13.54
N SER A 289 7.56 4.47 12.44
CA SER A 289 6.59 4.93 11.45
C SER A 289 5.95 3.77 10.69
N ARG A 290 6.73 2.76 10.29
CA ARG A 290 6.20 1.55 9.63
C ARG A 290 5.28 0.76 10.56
N ALA A 291 5.66 0.61 11.84
CA ALA A 291 4.83 -0.06 12.85
C ALA A 291 3.48 0.66 13.14
N ARG A 292 3.30 1.88 12.63
CA ARG A 292 2.05 2.66 12.72
C ARG A 292 1.42 2.90 11.34
N GLU A 293 1.81 2.13 10.32
CA GLU A 293 1.23 2.21 8.99
C GLU A 293 -0.27 1.88 9.06
N GLU A 294 -1.14 2.75 8.57
CA GLU A 294 -2.60 2.54 8.64
C GLU A 294 -3.18 1.99 7.33
N GLU A 295 -2.32 1.87 6.32
CA GLU A 295 -2.66 1.47 4.97
C GLU A 295 -2.15 0.06 4.65
N LEU A 296 -2.91 -0.68 3.84
CA LEU A 296 -2.50 -2.00 3.35
C LEU A 296 -1.31 -1.89 2.39
N LEU A 297 -0.23 -2.58 2.74
CA LEU A 297 0.95 -2.71 1.90
C LEU A 297 0.97 -4.11 1.27
N VAL A 298 1.17 -4.18 -0.04
CA VAL A 298 1.08 -5.44 -0.79
C VAL A 298 2.36 -5.64 -1.59
N HIS A 299 3.04 -6.75 -1.36
CA HIS A 299 4.15 -7.22 -2.18
C HIS A 299 3.61 -7.67 -3.55
N PRO A 300 4.23 -7.33 -4.70
CA PRO A 300 3.68 -7.73 -6.01
C PRO A 300 3.56 -9.25 -6.19
N GLY A 301 4.44 -10.01 -5.54
CA GLY A 301 4.36 -11.48 -5.45
C GLY A 301 3.06 -12.03 -4.84
N TYR A 302 2.28 -11.22 -4.10
CA TYR A 302 0.93 -11.59 -3.66
C TYR A 302 0.03 -11.88 -4.87
N PHE A 303 0.07 -11.01 -5.88
CA PHE A 303 -0.80 -11.13 -7.05
C PHE A 303 -0.37 -12.27 -7.99
N THR A 304 0.93 -12.54 -8.11
CA THR A 304 1.40 -13.72 -8.85
C THR A 304 0.95 -15.01 -8.17
N ALA A 305 1.10 -15.11 -6.85
CA ALA A 305 0.64 -16.27 -6.09
C ALA A 305 -0.88 -16.45 -6.15
N LEU A 306 -1.63 -15.34 -6.10
CA LEU A 306 -3.09 -15.35 -6.28
C LEU A 306 -3.47 -15.83 -7.68
N ALA A 307 -2.84 -15.29 -8.72
CA ALA A 307 -3.13 -15.67 -10.11
C ALA A 307 -2.84 -17.16 -10.36
N ASP A 308 -1.73 -17.68 -9.85
CA ASP A 308 -1.35 -19.09 -9.98
C ASP A 308 -2.37 -20.04 -9.31
N ALA A 309 -2.97 -19.59 -8.20
CA ALA A 309 -3.96 -20.36 -7.45
C ALA A 309 -5.40 -20.19 -7.96
N HIS A 310 -5.68 -19.15 -8.75
CA HIS A 310 -7.05 -18.75 -9.08
C HIS A 310 -7.45 -19.17 -10.51
N PRO A 311 -8.32 -20.20 -10.69
CA PRO A 311 -8.60 -20.79 -12.01
C PRO A 311 -9.31 -19.86 -13.00
N ALA A 312 -9.95 -18.79 -12.52
CA ALA A 312 -10.56 -17.79 -13.39
C ALA A 312 -9.58 -16.75 -13.93
N VAL A 313 -8.29 -16.77 -13.54
CA VAL A 313 -7.27 -15.84 -14.03
C VAL A 313 -6.48 -16.52 -15.16
N ALA A 314 -6.51 -15.95 -16.35
CA ALA A 314 -5.80 -16.45 -17.53
C ALA A 314 -4.42 -15.80 -17.70
N GLY A 315 -4.24 -14.57 -17.22
CA GLY A 315 -2.99 -13.83 -17.36
C GLY A 315 -2.88 -12.72 -16.33
N ILE A 316 -1.63 -12.36 -16.03
CA ILE A 316 -1.26 -11.32 -15.07
C ILE A 316 -0.14 -10.45 -15.61
N ASP A 317 -0.33 -9.14 -15.51
CA ASP A 317 0.68 -8.13 -15.83
C ASP A 317 0.84 -7.16 -14.65
N ILE A 318 2.04 -7.12 -14.07
CA ILE A 318 2.40 -6.22 -12.98
C ILE A 318 3.42 -5.24 -13.52
N GLN A 319 3.14 -3.94 -13.39
CA GLN A 319 4.05 -2.90 -13.87
C GLN A 319 4.28 -1.79 -12.86
N LEU A 320 5.50 -1.25 -12.86
CA LEU A 320 5.84 0.00 -12.22
C LEU A 320 5.01 1.15 -12.82
N LYS A 321 4.78 2.22 -12.04
CA LYS A 321 4.10 3.43 -12.54
C LYS A 321 4.82 4.03 -13.74
N ARG A 322 4.06 4.48 -14.74
CA ARG A 322 4.58 5.31 -15.85
C ARG A 322 4.61 6.79 -15.44
N GLY A 323 5.55 7.55 -16.01
CA GLY A 323 5.67 8.99 -15.80
C GLY A 323 7.12 9.46 -15.57
N ASP A 324 7.40 10.69 -16.00
CA ASP A 324 8.68 11.40 -15.90
C ASP A 324 8.82 12.25 -14.62
N TYR A 325 7.88 12.11 -13.68
CA TYR A 325 7.85 12.83 -12.41
C TYR A 325 8.29 11.93 -11.25
N HIS A 326 8.94 12.50 -10.22
CA HIS A 326 9.56 11.72 -9.14
C HIS A 326 9.05 12.13 -7.76
N ASN A 327 7.99 11.45 -7.32
CA ASN A 327 7.43 11.59 -5.99
C ASN A 327 7.11 10.21 -5.41
N GLU A 328 6.45 10.15 -4.25
CA GLU A 328 6.16 8.89 -3.60
C GLU A 328 5.26 7.95 -4.43
N LEU A 329 4.38 8.50 -5.29
CA LEU A 329 3.48 7.73 -6.14
C LEU A 329 4.23 7.02 -7.25
N SER A 330 5.17 7.70 -7.93
CA SER A 330 5.93 7.10 -9.03
C SER A 330 7.08 6.20 -8.59
N ARG A 331 7.50 6.32 -7.32
CA ARG A 331 8.59 5.54 -6.70
C ARG A 331 8.11 4.26 -6.00
N HIS A 332 7.03 4.35 -5.24
CA HIS A 332 6.64 3.31 -4.25
C HIS A 332 5.29 2.66 -4.54
N ARG A 333 4.76 2.85 -5.75
CA ARG A 333 3.50 2.25 -6.17
C ARG A 333 3.64 1.53 -7.51
N TYR A 334 2.74 0.59 -7.75
CA TYR A 334 2.68 -0.20 -8.97
C TYR A 334 1.22 -0.52 -9.34
N ASP A 335 1.02 -1.00 -10.55
CA ASP A 335 -0.28 -1.38 -11.10
C ASP A 335 -0.29 -2.86 -11.47
N VAL A 336 -1.45 -3.50 -11.33
CA VAL A 336 -1.68 -4.92 -11.66
C VAL A 336 -2.88 -5.03 -12.59
N VAL A 337 -2.76 -5.88 -13.60
CA VAL A 337 -3.87 -6.29 -14.47
C VAL A 337 -4.03 -7.80 -14.37
N LEU A 338 -5.24 -8.24 -14.02
CA LEU A 338 -5.64 -9.64 -14.04
C LEU A 338 -6.65 -9.86 -15.17
N HIS A 339 -6.38 -10.78 -16.08
CA HIS A 339 -7.29 -11.11 -17.17
C HIS A 339 -8.15 -12.32 -16.83
N LYS A 340 -9.47 -12.19 -16.98
CA LYS A 340 -10.43 -13.26 -16.72
C LYS A 340 -10.41 -14.30 -17.84
N ALA A 341 -10.35 -15.56 -17.45
CA ALA A 341 -10.48 -16.70 -18.35
C ALA A 341 -11.90 -16.83 -18.92
N PRO A 342 -12.05 -17.34 -20.16
CA PRO A 342 -11.01 -17.54 -21.17
C PRO A 342 -10.53 -16.21 -21.77
N ALA A 343 -9.21 -16.07 -21.97
CA ALA A 343 -8.61 -14.96 -22.70
C ALA A 343 -7.53 -15.52 -23.67
N ALA A 344 -7.23 -14.79 -24.74
CA ALA A 344 -6.02 -15.07 -25.50
C ALA A 344 -4.82 -14.65 -24.66
N VAL A 345 -3.82 -15.53 -24.49
CA VAL A 345 -2.67 -15.28 -23.63
C VAL A 345 -1.38 -15.41 -24.43
N GLU A 346 -0.49 -14.43 -24.31
CA GLU A 346 0.89 -14.48 -24.76
C GLU A 346 1.80 -14.69 -23.53
N ASP A 347 2.42 -15.87 -23.46
CA ASP A 347 3.36 -16.23 -22.40
C ASP A 347 4.78 -15.75 -22.76
N VAL A 348 5.30 -14.81 -21.96
CA VAL A 348 6.62 -14.21 -22.14
C VAL A 348 7.67 -14.78 -21.17
N SER A 349 7.36 -15.86 -20.44
CA SER A 349 8.30 -16.50 -19.50
C SER A 349 9.55 -17.05 -20.20
N GLY A 350 9.40 -17.60 -21.41
CA GLY A 350 10.47 -18.19 -22.22
C GLY A 350 11.13 -17.26 -23.23
N CYS A 351 10.88 -15.94 -23.16
CA CYS A 351 11.41 -15.00 -24.16
C CYS A 351 12.92 -14.78 -24.03
N ARG A 352 13.55 -14.31 -25.11
CA ARG A 352 14.98 -14.01 -25.13
C ARG A 352 15.29 -12.96 -24.06
N THR A 353 16.25 -13.26 -23.20
CA THR A 353 16.68 -12.37 -22.11
C THR A 353 18.02 -11.72 -22.43
N LEU A 354 18.15 -10.42 -22.14
CA LEU A 354 19.36 -9.62 -22.27
C LEU A 354 19.69 -8.97 -20.91
N GLY A 355 20.93 -9.09 -20.45
CA GLY A 355 21.38 -8.40 -19.23
C GLY A 355 21.74 -6.93 -19.46
N TRP A 356 21.20 -6.02 -18.65
CA TRP A 356 21.61 -4.62 -18.64
C TRP A 356 22.99 -4.45 -18.00
N GLY A 357 23.88 -3.70 -18.66
CA GLY A 357 25.28 -3.53 -18.26
C GLY A 357 26.22 -4.64 -18.71
N THR A 358 25.70 -5.84 -19.01
CA THR A 358 26.51 -6.98 -19.48
C THR A 358 26.39 -7.16 -20.98
N GLU A 359 25.16 -7.29 -21.48
CA GLU A 359 24.86 -7.44 -22.90
C GLU A 359 24.39 -6.13 -23.52
N VAL A 360 23.60 -5.34 -22.79
CA VAL A 360 23.07 -4.05 -23.23
C VAL A 360 23.82 -2.94 -22.52
N LYS A 361 24.56 -2.12 -23.26
CA LYS A 361 25.43 -1.10 -22.68
C LYS A 361 24.69 0.16 -22.24
N ASP A 362 23.76 0.60 -23.08
CA ASP A 362 22.99 1.83 -22.91
C ASP A 362 21.68 1.77 -23.70
N ILE A 363 20.91 2.85 -23.66
CA ILE A 363 19.61 2.96 -24.33
C ILE A 363 19.75 2.87 -25.87
N ALA A 364 20.83 3.40 -26.44
CA ALA A 364 21.04 3.40 -27.89
C ALA A 364 21.37 1.99 -28.38
N ASP A 365 22.23 1.27 -27.66
CA ASP A 365 22.53 -0.16 -27.88
C ASP A 365 21.25 -1.01 -27.75
N LEU A 366 20.42 -0.73 -26.74
CA LEU A 366 19.12 -1.39 -26.59
C LEU A 366 18.24 -1.20 -27.84
N ALA A 367 18.07 0.04 -28.31
CA ALA A 367 17.25 0.33 -29.48
C ALA A 367 17.75 -0.41 -30.74
N GLY A 368 19.08 -0.44 -30.96
CA GLY A 368 19.69 -1.19 -32.06
C GLY A 368 19.45 -2.70 -31.96
N ARG A 369 19.53 -3.27 -30.76
CA ARG A 369 19.27 -4.70 -30.53
C ARG A 369 17.82 -5.08 -30.72
N LEU A 370 16.90 -4.24 -30.26
CA LEU A 370 15.45 -4.43 -30.45
C LEU A 370 15.09 -4.38 -31.93
N ALA A 371 15.68 -3.46 -32.70
CA ALA A 371 15.47 -3.40 -34.15
C ALA A 371 16.01 -4.65 -34.89
N ALA A 372 17.05 -5.29 -34.34
CA ALA A 372 17.67 -6.50 -34.92
C ALA A 372 17.09 -7.82 -34.39
N THR A 373 16.17 -7.79 -33.42
CA THR A 373 15.68 -9.00 -32.74
C THR A 373 14.17 -9.11 -32.86
N THR A 374 13.68 -10.34 -33.09
CA THR A 374 12.25 -10.62 -33.09
C THR A 374 11.69 -10.61 -31.66
N PRO A 375 10.70 -9.77 -31.31
CA PRO A 375 10.04 -9.81 -30.00
C PRO A 375 9.20 -11.10 -29.81
N PRO A 376 8.97 -11.55 -28.56
CA PRO A 376 9.27 -10.84 -27.30
C PRO A 376 10.74 -10.89 -26.86
N VAL A 377 11.22 -9.80 -26.25
CA VAL A 377 12.57 -9.68 -25.65
C VAL A 377 12.46 -9.08 -24.25
N ARG A 378 13.17 -9.67 -23.28
CA ARG A 378 13.26 -9.19 -21.90
C ARG A 378 14.63 -8.61 -21.63
N VAL A 379 14.69 -7.47 -20.96
CA VAL A 379 15.92 -6.87 -20.44
C VAL A 379 15.87 -6.93 -18.92
N THR A 380 16.90 -7.50 -18.29
CA THR A 380 16.92 -7.77 -16.84
C THR A 380 18.01 -7.01 -16.11
N GLY A 381 17.83 -6.82 -14.80
CA GLY A 381 18.86 -6.26 -13.93
C GLY A 381 19.05 -4.75 -14.08
N ILE A 382 18.02 -4.03 -14.57
CA ILE A 382 18.11 -2.58 -14.81
C ILE A 382 18.03 -1.85 -13.45
N PRO A 383 19.04 -1.06 -13.04
CA PRO A 383 18.94 -0.23 -11.83
C PRO A 383 17.84 0.82 -11.95
N ASN A 384 16.93 0.85 -10.98
CA ASN A 384 15.82 1.80 -10.97
C ASN A 384 16.31 3.18 -10.47
N ALA A 385 16.45 4.14 -11.38
CA ALA A 385 16.93 5.49 -11.03
C ALA A 385 16.03 6.18 -10.00
N ARG A 386 14.72 5.88 -10.00
CA ARG A 386 13.75 6.49 -9.08
C ARG A 386 13.97 6.10 -7.62
N LEU A 387 14.58 4.94 -7.37
CA LEU A 387 14.84 4.40 -6.02
C LEU A 387 16.32 4.41 -5.64
N THR A 388 17.23 4.75 -6.56
CA THR A 388 18.67 4.68 -6.32
C THR A 388 19.11 5.57 -5.16
N GLY A 389 18.57 6.79 -5.05
CA GLY A 389 18.87 7.71 -3.95
C GLY A 389 18.44 7.16 -2.58
N GLU A 390 17.19 6.70 -2.47
CA GLU A 390 16.63 6.21 -1.20
C GLU A 390 17.25 4.89 -0.74
N THR A 391 17.51 3.97 -1.67
CA THR A 391 18.15 2.68 -1.37
C THR A 391 19.62 2.88 -0.97
N ALA A 392 20.34 3.81 -1.62
CA ALA A 392 21.70 4.17 -1.22
C ALA A 392 21.73 4.87 0.15
N ALA A 393 20.75 5.73 0.43
CA ALA A 393 20.61 6.39 1.73
C ALA A 393 20.36 5.38 2.86
N TRP A 394 19.49 4.39 2.63
CA TRP A 394 19.25 3.32 3.58
C TRP A 394 20.51 2.51 3.90
N ARG A 395 21.32 2.19 2.89
CA ARG A 395 22.62 1.50 3.10
C ARG A 395 23.58 2.36 3.92
N ALA A 396 23.68 3.66 3.62
CA ALA A 396 24.51 4.58 4.40
C ALA A 396 24.05 4.69 5.87
N LEU A 397 22.75 4.63 6.14
CA LEU A 397 22.23 4.55 7.51
C LEU A 397 22.66 3.27 8.23
N ALA A 398 22.63 2.12 7.53
CA ALA A 398 23.11 0.85 8.10
C ALA A 398 24.62 0.87 8.40
N GLU A 399 25.39 1.70 7.70
CA GLU A 399 26.82 1.97 7.95
C GLU A 399 27.06 3.02 9.06
N GLY A 400 26.00 3.62 9.62
CA GLY A 400 26.10 4.66 10.65
C GLY A 400 26.32 6.08 10.12
N ASP A 401 26.24 6.31 8.80
CA ASP A 401 26.57 7.60 8.16
C ASP A 401 25.30 8.34 7.68
N ALA A 402 24.60 8.99 8.62
CA ALA A 402 23.44 9.82 8.32
C ALA A 402 23.76 11.02 7.39
N ALA A 403 24.97 11.59 7.49
CA ALA A 403 25.37 12.71 6.65
C ALA A 403 25.49 12.29 5.18
N ARG A 404 26.08 11.12 4.90
CA ARG A 404 26.10 10.52 3.57
C ARG A 404 24.70 10.14 3.11
N ALA A 405 23.86 9.59 3.99
CA ALA A 405 22.48 9.27 3.65
C ALA A 405 21.71 10.49 3.13
N ARG A 406 21.80 11.65 3.81
CA ARG A 406 21.17 12.91 3.35
C ARG A 406 21.70 13.36 2.00
N ARG A 407 23.03 13.34 1.80
CA ARG A 407 23.65 13.72 0.51
C ARG A 407 23.21 12.84 -0.65
N LEU A 408 22.94 11.56 -0.39
CA LEU A 408 22.48 10.61 -1.41
C LEU A 408 21.00 10.80 -1.77
N LEU A 409 20.17 11.24 -0.82
CA LEU A 409 18.76 11.57 -1.09
C LEU A 409 18.58 12.82 -1.94
N THR A 410 19.40 13.86 -1.71
CA THR A 410 19.26 15.17 -2.37
C THR A 410 19.83 15.20 -3.80
N ARG A 411 20.44 14.10 -4.27
CA ARG A 411 21.00 14.04 -5.63
C ARG A 411 19.89 13.77 -6.64
N PRO A 412 19.82 14.54 -7.74
CA PRO A 412 18.90 14.25 -8.83
C PRO A 412 19.12 12.82 -9.35
N ALA A 413 18.03 12.13 -9.69
CA ALA A 413 18.04 10.74 -10.17
C ALA A 413 18.90 10.51 -11.45
N GLY A 414 19.39 11.57 -12.11
CA GLY A 414 20.22 11.53 -13.32
C GLY A 414 21.74 11.68 -13.11
N ASP A 415 22.21 12.13 -11.95
CA ASP A 415 23.66 12.35 -11.70
C ASP A 415 24.32 11.09 -11.10
N ALA A 416 24.17 9.95 -11.79
CA ALA A 416 24.59 8.64 -11.32
C ALA A 416 26.06 8.28 -11.64
N ALA A 417 26.97 9.26 -11.74
CA ALA A 417 28.40 8.99 -11.93
C ALA A 417 29.07 8.40 -10.67
N ASP A 418 28.47 8.61 -9.48
CA ASP A 418 29.01 8.19 -8.19
C ASP A 418 28.09 7.26 -7.38
N ALA A 419 26.87 6.98 -7.86
CA ALA A 419 26.00 5.93 -7.34
C ALA A 419 26.45 4.55 -7.85
N ARG A 420 27.74 4.25 -7.66
CA ARG A 420 28.30 2.91 -7.84
C ARG A 420 27.50 1.98 -6.93
N THR A 421 26.76 1.05 -7.51
CA THR A 421 26.22 -0.10 -6.78
C THR A 421 27.21 -1.24 -7.01
N PRO A 422 28.12 -1.57 -6.08
CA PRO A 422 28.87 -2.82 -6.17
C PRO A 422 27.87 -3.97 -6.11
N ASP A 423 28.07 -4.99 -6.94
CA ASP A 423 27.33 -6.24 -6.86
C ASP A 423 27.65 -6.95 -5.52
N PRO A 424 26.67 -7.15 -4.63
CA PRO A 424 26.89 -7.83 -3.35
C PRO A 424 27.19 -9.34 -3.48
N HIS A 425 27.07 -9.94 -4.68
CA HIS A 425 27.34 -11.37 -4.90
C HIS A 425 28.68 -11.67 -5.60
N ALA A 426 29.52 -10.66 -5.86
CA ALA A 426 30.85 -10.86 -6.45
C ALA A 426 31.88 -11.54 -5.50
N VAL A 427 31.49 -11.90 -4.28
CA VAL A 427 32.36 -12.62 -3.34
C VAL A 427 31.82 -14.02 -3.09
N THR A 428 32.15 -14.97 -3.97
CA THR A 428 32.46 -16.37 -3.62
C THR A 428 32.85 -17.17 -4.87
N SER A 429 34.13 -17.08 -5.23
CA SER A 429 34.84 -18.09 -6.02
C SER A 429 36.33 -17.84 -5.82
N GLN A 430 36.87 -18.28 -4.68
CA GLN A 430 38.32 -18.46 -4.55
C GLN A 430 38.67 -19.84 -5.12
N ALA A 431 39.18 -19.84 -6.34
CA ALA A 431 40.10 -20.87 -6.81
C ALA A 431 41.32 -20.16 -7.43
N ALA A 432 42.48 -20.51 -6.85
CA ALA A 432 43.84 -20.03 -7.08
C ALA A 432 44.15 -19.38 -8.46
N GLY A 433 44.67 -18.15 -8.40
CA GLY A 433 45.38 -17.49 -9.49
C GLY A 433 45.59 -16.02 -9.18
N SER A 434 46.82 -15.62 -8.88
CA SER A 434 47.21 -14.23 -8.64
C SER A 434 46.93 -13.36 -9.86
N HIS A 435 45.79 -12.65 -9.86
CA HIS A 435 45.53 -11.52 -10.73
C HIS A 435 45.16 -10.33 -9.86
N THR A 436 46.04 -9.33 -9.83
CA THR A 436 45.76 -8.02 -9.26
C THR A 436 44.54 -7.45 -10.01
N PRO A 437 43.44 -7.07 -9.34
CA PRO A 437 42.31 -6.45 -10.02
C PRO A 437 42.76 -5.11 -10.60
N GLY A 438 42.58 -4.93 -11.91
CA GLY A 438 42.80 -3.66 -12.59
C GLY A 438 41.84 -2.56 -12.08
N PRO A 439 42.06 -1.29 -12.49
CA PRO A 439 41.27 -0.17 -12.00
C PRO A 439 39.80 -0.32 -12.39
N HIS A 440 38.94 -0.44 -11.37
CA HIS A 440 37.49 -0.15 -11.33
C HIS A 440 36.71 -0.32 -12.65
N ALA A 441 36.16 -1.52 -12.90
CA ALA A 441 35.05 -1.67 -13.83
C ALA A 441 33.79 -0.98 -13.25
N ALA A 442 33.27 0.03 -13.93
CA ALA A 442 32.07 0.78 -13.54
C ALA A 442 30.82 -0.11 -13.61
N GLY A 443 29.97 -0.10 -12.59
CA GLY A 443 28.68 -0.79 -12.61
C GLY A 443 27.69 -0.16 -13.60
N PRO A 444 26.63 -0.87 -14.01
CA PRO A 444 25.65 -0.37 -14.97
C PRO A 444 24.97 0.93 -14.52
N HIS A 445 24.79 1.86 -15.45
CA HIS A 445 24.06 3.11 -15.22
C HIS A 445 22.60 2.85 -14.87
N ALA A 446 22.08 3.56 -13.87
CA ALA A 446 20.68 3.53 -13.52
C ALA A 446 19.80 4.21 -14.56
N LEU A 447 18.58 3.70 -14.72
CA LEU A 447 17.65 4.14 -15.73
C LEU A 447 16.31 4.50 -15.10
N ASP A 448 15.72 5.62 -15.52
CA ASP A 448 14.31 5.89 -15.24
C ASP A 448 13.47 4.93 -16.07
N PRO A 449 12.58 4.13 -15.45
CA PRO A 449 11.66 3.26 -16.18
C PRO A 449 10.91 3.97 -17.33
N HIS A 450 10.57 5.25 -17.18
CA HIS A 450 9.88 6.02 -18.22
C HIS A 450 10.67 6.12 -19.52
N ALA A 451 12.01 6.20 -19.46
CA ALA A 451 12.87 6.33 -20.63
C ALA A 451 12.74 5.15 -21.62
N LEU A 452 12.30 3.98 -21.14
CA LEU A 452 12.06 2.81 -21.99
C LEU A 452 10.75 2.91 -22.80
N THR A 453 9.82 3.77 -22.38
CA THR A 453 8.59 4.05 -23.14
C THR A 453 8.94 4.72 -24.47
N ASP A 454 9.88 5.66 -24.46
CA ASP A 454 10.37 6.33 -25.68
C ASP A 454 11.13 5.37 -26.61
N VAL A 455 11.85 4.39 -26.04
CA VAL A 455 12.51 3.34 -26.80
C VAL A 455 11.49 2.45 -27.49
N ALA A 456 10.46 2.03 -26.77
CA ALA A 456 9.37 1.22 -27.31
C ALA A 456 8.64 1.96 -28.43
N ALA A 457 8.29 3.23 -28.23
CA ALA A 457 7.65 4.07 -29.23
C ALA A 457 8.50 4.20 -30.52
N ARG A 458 9.81 4.48 -30.40
CA ARG A 458 10.71 4.60 -31.57
C ARG A 458 10.93 3.30 -32.32
N THR A 459 10.77 2.16 -31.65
CA THR A 459 10.95 0.83 -32.25
C THR A 459 9.63 0.21 -32.70
N GLY A 460 8.50 0.87 -32.49
CA GLY A 460 7.17 0.34 -32.79
C GLY A 460 6.79 -0.86 -31.91
N LEU A 461 7.37 -0.96 -30.72
CA LEU A 461 7.13 -2.02 -29.74
C LEU A 461 6.28 -1.50 -28.58
N HIS A 462 5.69 -2.43 -27.84
CA HIS A 462 5.13 -2.18 -26.50
C HIS A 462 6.16 -2.59 -25.44
N VAL A 463 6.17 -1.92 -24.29
CA VAL A 463 7.03 -2.26 -23.15
C VAL A 463 6.23 -2.43 -21.87
N SER A 464 6.42 -3.56 -21.20
CA SER A 464 6.00 -3.76 -19.81
C SER A 464 7.16 -3.46 -18.87
N LEU A 465 6.96 -2.52 -17.94
CA LEU A 465 7.97 -2.13 -16.93
C LEU A 465 7.80 -2.98 -15.68
N VAL A 466 8.41 -4.16 -15.66
CA VAL A 466 8.16 -5.20 -14.66
C VAL A 466 9.02 -4.97 -13.41
N PRO A 467 8.44 -4.92 -12.18
CA PRO A 467 9.24 -4.89 -10.96
C PRO A 467 10.05 -6.18 -10.81
N ASP A 468 11.33 -6.08 -10.40
CA ASP A 468 12.05 -7.26 -9.91
C ASP A 468 11.53 -7.59 -8.52
N LEU A 469 10.97 -8.80 -8.33
CA LEU A 469 10.21 -9.14 -7.13
C LEU A 469 11.07 -9.16 -5.85
N ASP A 470 12.35 -9.51 -5.95
CA ASP A 470 13.25 -9.64 -4.80
C ASP A 470 14.17 -8.42 -4.64
N ARG A 471 14.39 -7.65 -5.70
CA ARG A 471 15.27 -6.48 -5.74
C ARG A 471 14.50 -5.22 -6.10
N PRO A 472 13.85 -4.53 -5.12
CA PRO A 472 13.09 -3.31 -5.41
C PRO A 472 13.92 -2.18 -6.02
N ASP A 473 15.26 -2.19 -5.86
CA ASP A 473 16.19 -1.26 -6.51
C ASP A 473 16.50 -1.60 -7.98
N ARG A 474 15.82 -2.61 -8.53
CA ARG A 474 15.92 -3.12 -9.89
C ARG A 474 14.55 -3.29 -10.52
N PHE A 475 14.56 -3.32 -11.84
CA PHE A 475 13.39 -3.68 -12.63
C PHE A 475 13.82 -4.38 -13.93
N GLU A 476 12.83 -4.96 -14.60
CA GLU A 476 12.98 -5.60 -15.89
C GLU A 476 12.07 -4.90 -16.91
N ALA A 477 12.39 -5.03 -18.19
CA ALA A 477 11.57 -4.51 -19.27
C ALA A 477 11.28 -5.60 -20.28
N VAL A 478 10.00 -5.88 -20.53
CA VAL A 478 9.59 -6.86 -21.55
C VAL A 478 9.05 -6.12 -22.75
N PHE A 479 9.75 -6.22 -23.87
CA PHE A 479 9.37 -5.65 -25.14
C PHE A 479 8.60 -6.68 -25.97
N THR A 480 7.39 -6.32 -26.36
CA THR A 480 6.48 -7.15 -27.16
C THR A 480 6.05 -6.41 -28.41
N ARG A 481 5.44 -7.12 -29.37
CA ARG A 481 4.69 -6.41 -30.43
C ARG A 481 3.51 -5.70 -29.78
N PRO A 482 3.08 -4.54 -30.29
CA PRO A 482 1.83 -3.94 -29.86
C PRO A 482 0.72 -4.99 -29.98
N HIS A 483 0.13 -5.36 -28.84
CA HIS A 483 -0.88 -6.41 -28.81
C HIS A 483 -2.14 -5.91 -29.50
N ARG A 484 -2.87 -6.83 -30.15
CA ARG A 484 -4.28 -6.55 -30.47
C ARG A 484 -5.01 -6.37 -29.14
N THR A 485 -5.97 -5.45 -29.09
CA THR A 485 -6.81 -5.25 -27.91
C THR A 485 -7.30 -6.62 -27.40
N ARG A 486 -7.07 -6.90 -26.10
CA ARG A 486 -7.48 -8.12 -25.37
C ARG A 486 -6.56 -9.35 -25.38
N THR A 487 -5.34 -9.30 -25.92
CA THR A 487 -4.35 -10.35 -25.61
C THR A 487 -3.75 -10.10 -24.23
N ALA A 488 -3.98 -11.01 -23.29
CA ALA A 488 -3.39 -10.98 -21.97
C ALA A 488 -1.91 -11.38 -22.02
N LEU A 489 -1.07 -10.74 -21.20
CA LEU A 489 0.29 -11.19 -20.95
C LEU A 489 0.32 -12.11 -19.74
N THR A 490 1.20 -13.11 -19.77
CA THR A 490 1.57 -13.91 -18.59
C THR A 490 3.06 -14.21 -18.58
N GLY A 491 3.58 -14.65 -17.44
CA GLY A 491 5.02 -14.90 -17.28
C GLY A 491 5.86 -13.63 -17.29
N THR A 492 5.24 -12.46 -17.05
CA THR A 492 5.92 -11.15 -16.98
C THR A 492 6.81 -11.07 -15.74
N CYS A 493 6.30 -11.45 -14.58
CA CYS A 493 7.08 -11.55 -13.33
C CYS A 493 7.66 -12.95 -13.15
N ARG A 494 8.85 -13.02 -12.53
CA ARG A 494 9.39 -14.26 -11.97
C ARG A 494 8.81 -14.50 -10.58
N PRO A 495 8.71 -15.75 -10.10
CA PRO A 495 8.22 -16.02 -8.75
C PRO A 495 9.05 -15.29 -7.69
N ALA A 496 8.38 -14.73 -6.69
CA ALA A 496 9.05 -14.11 -5.55
C ALA A 496 9.69 -15.18 -4.65
N SER A 497 10.84 -14.87 -4.04
CA SER A 497 11.46 -15.73 -3.03
C SER A 497 10.76 -15.67 -1.65
N ALA A 498 10.00 -14.60 -1.40
CA ALA A 498 9.27 -14.38 -0.15
C ALA A 498 8.19 -15.44 0.09
N ALA A 499 8.04 -15.86 1.34
CA ALA A 499 7.00 -16.81 1.72
C ALA A 499 5.60 -16.16 1.62
N PRO A 500 4.54 -16.92 1.28
CA PRO A 500 3.20 -16.35 1.10
C PRO A 500 2.66 -15.50 2.26
N ARG A 501 3.03 -15.85 3.50
CA ARG A 501 2.64 -15.12 4.71
C ARG A 501 3.26 -13.72 4.84
N ASP A 502 4.36 -13.47 4.13
CA ASP A 502 5.13 -12.22 4.21
C ASP A 502 4.83 -11.27 3.04
N LEU A 503 3.84 -11.61 2.20
CA LEU A 503 3.50 -10.86 0.99
C LEU A 503 2.55 -9.68 1.25
N THR A 504 2.04 -9.52 2.47
CA THR A 504 1.20 -8.39 2.86
C THR A 504 1.53 -7.94 4.27
N GLU A 505 1.55 -6.62 4.48
CA GLU A 505 1.60 -6.05 5.82
C GLU A 505 0.30 -5.32 6.06
N ILE A 506 -0.40 -5.76 7.09
CA ILE A 506 -1.74 -5.29 7.41
C ILE A 506 -1.62 -4.02 8.25
N PRO A 507 -2.50 -3.01 8.05
CA PRO A 507 -2.57 -1.82 8.89
C PRO A 507 -2.30 -2.11 10.37
N ALA A 508 -1.41 -1.31 10.94
CA ALA A 508 -0.87 -1.40 12.27
C ALA A 508 -1.95 -1.76 13.29
N VAL A 509 -1.58 -2.77 14.06
CA VAL A 509 -2.25 -3.35 15.22
C VAL A 509 -2.81 -2.30 16.19
N THR A 510 -2.34 -1.05 16.18
CA THR A 510 -2.88 0.05 17.02
C THR A 510 -4.39 0.25 16.89
N HIS A 511 -4.95 0.20 15.67
CA HIS A 511 -6.42 0.31 15.49
C HIS A 511 -7.16 -0.94 15.97
N ARG A 512 -6.55 -2.12 15.81
CA ARG A 512 -7.09 -3.40 16.27
C ARG A 512 -7.06 -3.52 17.79
N ALA A 513 -5.97 -3.06 18.37
CA ALA A 513 -5.73 -2.93 19.79
C ALA A 513 -6.73 -1.98 20.41
N ASP A 514 -6.95 -0.83 19.79
CA ASP A 514 -7.86 0.20 20.29
C ASP A 514 -9.34 -0.21 20.13
N ALA A 515 -9.73 -0.79 18.99
CA ALA A 515 -11.09 -1.30 18.78
C ALA A 515 -11.40 -2.53 19.65
N LEU A 516 -10.44 -3.45 19.80
CA LEU A 516 -10.55 -4.53 20.78
C LEU A 516 -10.61 -3.97 22.21
N THR A 517 -9.78 -3.00 22.56
CA THR A 517 -9.81 -2.32 23.86
C THR A 517 -11.17 -1.67 24.12
N ALA A 518 -11.76 -1.00 23.13
CA ALA A 518 -13.09 -0.40 23.25
C ALA A 518 -14.19 -1.46 23.45
N ARG A 519 -14.17 -2.54 22.67
CA ARG A 519 -15.11 -3.68 22.82
C ARG A 519 -14.95 -4.37 24.18
N LEU A 520 -13.72 -4.61 24.62
CA LEU A 520 -13.42 -5.21 25.92
C LEU A 520 -13.85 -4.29 27.07
N ARG A 521 -13.67 -2.98 26.93
CA ARG A 521 -14.20 -2.01 27.91
C ARG A 521 -15.72 -2.08 27.99
N ALA A 522 -16.42 -2.01 26.86
CA ALA A 522 -17.88 -2.13 26.85
C ALA A 522 -18.37 -3.49 27.41
N TRP A 523 -17.66 -4.59 27.09
CA TRP A 523 -17.93 -5.92 27.63
C TRP A 523 -17.79 -5.97 29.15
N LEU A 524 -16.72 -5.35 29.68
CA LEU A 524 -16.46 -5.26 31.12
C LEU A 524 -17.46 -4.34 31.82
N ASP A 525 -17.78 -3.19 31.24
CA ASP A 525 -18.77 -2.24 31.79
C ASP A 525 -20.16 -2.88 31.96
N ASP A 526 -20.54 -3.78 31.04
CA ASP A 526 -21.83 -4.49 31.06
C ASP A 526 -21.84 -5.67 32.06
N ARG A 527 -20.68 -6.16 32.50
CA ARG A 527 -20.53 -7.39 33.31
C ARG A 527 -19.94 -7.19 34.69
N LEU A 528 -19.30 -6.05 34.94
CA LEU A 528 -18.62 -5.74 36.19
C LEU A 528 -19.13 -4.42 36.79
N PRO A 529 -19.18 -4.30 38.12
CA PRO A 529 -19.34 -3.02 38.79
C PRO A 529 -18.26 -2.01 38.36
N ALA A 530 -18.61 -0.74 38.24
CA ALA A 530 -17.71 0.32 37.73
C ALA A 530 -16.34 0.43 38.44
N HIS A 531 -16.24 0.03 39.71
CA HIS A 531 -14.98 0.07 40.47
C HIS A 531 -14.03 -1.11 40.16
N LEU A 532 -14.52 -2.17 39.49
CA LEU A 532 -13.72 -3.31 39.03
C LEU A 532 -13.31 -3.16 37.56
N VAL A 533 -13.86 -2.19 36.83
CA VAL A 533 -13.47 -1.93 35.44
C VAL A 533 -12.04 -1.36 35.42
N PRO A 534 -11.08 -2.00 34.71
CA PRO A 534 -9.70 -1.52 34.61
C PRO A 534 -9.61 -0.14 33.99
N ALA A 535 -8.75 0.71 34.55
CA ALA A 535 -8.50 2.06 34.03
C ALA A 535 -7.84 2.03 32.63
N ALA A 536 -7.08 0.97 32.32
CA ALA A 536 -6.50 0.75 31.01
C ALA A 536 -6.57 -0.73 30.62
N VAL A 537 -6.75 -0.97 29.32
CA VAL A 537 -6.58 -2.28 28.69
C VAL A 537 -5.43 -2.13 27.69
N VAL A 538 -4.46 -3.04 27.74
CA VAL A 538 -3.24 -3.05 26.91
C VAL A 538 -3.20 -4.37 26.17
N THR A 539 -3.20 -4.34 24.85
CA THR A 539 -3.04 -5.55 24.02
C THR A 539 -1.57 -5.89 23.82
N LEU A 540 -1.24 -7.17 23.92
CA LEU A 540 0.10 -7.74 23.70
C LEU A 540 0.05 -8.86 22.67
N ASP A 541 1.14 -9.05 21.93
CA ASP A 541 1.31 -10.21 21.04
C ASP A 541 1.41 -11.52 21.83
N ALA A 542 2.04 -11.47 23.01
CA ALA A 542 2.14 -12.57 23.96
C ALA A 542 2.38 -12.04 25.38
N LEU A 543 1.95 -12.79 26.40
CA LEU A 543 2.34 -12.50 27.78
C LEU A 543 3.82 -12.86 28.00
N PRO A 544 4.61 -11.98 28.67
CA PRO A 544 5.96 -12.33 29.11
C PRO A 544 5.93 -13.58 29.99
N ARG A 545 6.88 -14.50 29.80
CA ARG A 545 6.97 -15.76 30.57
C ARG A 545 8.33 -15.92 31.23
N ARG A 546 8.33 -16.52 32.42
CA ARG A 546 9.54 -16.97 33.12
C ARG A 546 10.04 -18.31 32.55
N PRO A 547 11.28 -18.72 32.86
CA PRO A 547 11.82 -20.02 32.42
C PRO A 547 10.97 -21.24 32.82
N ASP A 548 10.16 -21.14 33.87
CA ASP A 548 9.24 -22.19 34.34
C ASP A 548 7.88 -22.18 33.61
N GLY A 549 7.68 -21.29 32.63
CA GLY A 549 6.46 -21.15 31.86
C GLY A 549 5.37 -20.28 32.50
N THR A 550 5.56 -19.81 33.73
CA THR A 550 4.61 -18.91 34.41
C THR A 550 4.67 -17.49 33.85
N VAL A 551 3.56 -16.74 33.90
CA VAL A 551 3.51 -15.36 33.40
C VAL A 551 4.39 -14.46 34.26
N ASP A 552 5.32 -13.74 33.63
CA ASP A 552 6.18 -12.79 34.29
C ASP A 552 5.55 -11.39 34.37
N ARG A 553 4.70 -11.20 35.38
CA ARG A 553 3.98 -9.93 35.61
C ARG A 553 4.91 -8.72 35.81
N GLY A 554 6.15 -8.94 36.25
CA GLY A 554 7.13 -7.86 36.45
C GLY A 554 7.75 -7.31 35.16
N SER A 555 7.59 -8.04 34.05
CA SER A 555 8.09 -7.68 32.72
C SER A 555 6.99 -7.16 31.79
N LEU A 556 5.79 -6.87 32.32
CA LEU A 556 4.70 -6.27 31.57
C LEU A 556 5.04 -4.82 31.20
N PRO A 557 4.78 -4.37 29.96
CA PRO A 557 5.14 -3.03 29.52
C PRO A 557 4.31 -1.95 30.24
N GLU A 558 4.87 -0.76 30.41
CA GLU A 558 4.12 0.35 31.01
C GLU A 558 2.91 0.75 30.15
N PRO A 559 1.73 0.98 30.75
CA PRO A 559 0.56 1.45 30.02
C PRO A 559 0.80 2.91 29.58
N GLY A 560 0.86 3.13 28.26
CA GLY A 560 1.05 4.47 27.69
C GLY A 560 -0.07 5.45 28.08
N PRO A 561 0.14 6.78 27.92
CA PRO A 561 -0.90 7.76 28.17
C PRO A 561 -2.08 7.50 27.24
N ALA A 562 -3.27 7.34 27.83
CA ALA A 562 -4.53 7.28 27.10
C ALA A 562 -4.88 8.68 26.60
N ASP A 563 -4.39 9.06 25.42
CA ASP A 563 -4.79 10.28 24.73
C ASP A 563 -5.43 9.94 23.36
N PRO A 564 -6.77 9.97 23.26
CA PRO A 564 -7.48 9.81 22.00
C PRO A 564 -7.24 10.95 20.99
N ALA A 565 -6.64 12.08 21.41
CA ALA A 565 -6.44 13.26 20.56
C ALA A 565 -5.22 13.20 19.63
N ALA A 566 -4.40 12.14 19.71
CA ALA A 566 -3.24 11.95 18.85
C ALA A 566 -3.54 11.26 17.50
N ARG A 567 -4.79 10.83 17.28
CA ARG A 567 -5.23 10.23 16.01
C ARG A 567 -5.41 11.33 14.98
N ARG A 568 -4.49 11.39 14.01
CA ARG A 568 -4.54 12.36 12.93
C ARG A 568 -4.59 11.60 11.61
N PRO A 569 -5.64 11.76 10.80
CA PRO A 569 -5.70 11.16 9.47
C PRO A 569 -4.45 11.58 8.65
N PRO A 570 -4.04 10.83 7.61
CA PRO A 570 -3.20 11.39 6.56
C PRO A 570 -3.84 12.71 6.15
N THR A 571 -3.15 13.81 6.46
CA THR A 571 -3.78 15.14 6.51
C THR A 571 -4.05 15.62 5.09
N PRO A 572 -5.32 15.77 4.67
CA PRO A 572 -5.64 16.71 3.60
C PRO A 572 -5.46 18.11 4.20
N PRO A 573 -4.75 19.04 3.54
CA PRO A 573 -4.73 20.40 4.04
C PRO A 573 -6.17 20.93 3.92
N GLY A 574 -6.77 21.30 5.05
CA GLY A 574 -8.01 22.07 5.02
C GLY A 574 -7.83 23.33 4.17
N PRO A 575 -8.89 23.86 3.55
CA PRO A 575 -8.79 25.04 2.72
C PRO A 575 -8.19 26.20 3.52
N ARG A 576 -7.09 26.79 3.03
CA ARG A 576 -6.59 28.06 3.58
C ARG A 576 -7.59 29.16 3.22
N THR A 577 -7.92 29.99 4.21
CA THR A 577 -8.70 31.23 4.08
C THR A 577 -8.07 32.19 3.07
N GLU A 578 -8.90 33.01 2.43
CA GLU A 578 -8.63 33.98 1.33
C GLU A 578 -7.44 34.96 1.50
N ALA A 579 -6.75 34.98 2.63
CA ALA A 579 -5.74 35.98 2.96
C ALA A 579 -4.32 35.72 2.39
N ASP A 580 -4.05 34.60 1.72
CA ASP A 580 -2.69 34.20 1.26
C ASP A 580 -2.49 34.31 -0.27
N ARG A 581 -3.39 35.02 -0.98
CA ARG A 581 -3.24 35.26 -2.43
C ARG A 581 -2.29 36.43 -2.69
N THR A 582 -1.02 36.13 -2.93
CA THR A 582 -0.20 37.02 -3.78
C THR A 582 -0.62 36.78 -5.23
N PRO A 583 -1.10 37.80 -5.97
CA PRO A 583 -1.53 37.59 -7.35
C PRO A 583 -0.33 37.29 -8.26
N TYR A 584 -0.38 36.14 -8.92
CA TYR A 584 0.52 35.81 -10.02
C TYR A 584 0.18 36.72 -11.23
N PRO A 585 1.17 37.30 -11.93
CA PRO A 585 0.90 38.06 -13.15
C PRO A 585 0.45 37.11 -14.28
N PRO A 586 -0.40 37.58 -15.22
CA PRO A 586 -0.89 36.75 -16.31
C PRO A 586 0.25 36.24 -17.20
N ALA A 587 0.20 34.95 -17.52
CA ALA A 587 1.15 34.29 -18.40
C ALA A 587 1.17 34.93 -19.80
N ALA A 588 2.38 35.19 -20.31
CA ALA A 588 2.58 35.66 -21.67
C ALA A 588 2.17 34.58 -22.69
N VAL A 589 1.33 34.98 -23.64
CA VAL A 589 0.91 34.16 -24.79
C VAL A 589 2.11 33.97 -25.73
N PRO A 590 2.50 32.72 -26.09
CA PRO A 590 3.54 32.49 -27.09
C PRO A 590 3.01 32.82 -28.50
N PRO A 591 3.84 33.39 -29.40
CA PRO A 591 3.38 33.81 -30.73
C PRO A 591 3.05 32.60 -31.62
N HIS A 592 1.91 32.72 -32.31
CA HIS A 592 1.41 31.76 -33.28
C HIS A 592 2.45 31.43 -34.37
N ALA A 593 2.65 30.13 -34.61
CA ALA A 593 3.36 29.63 -35.78
C ALA A 593 2.57 29.95 -37.06
N VAL A 594 3.22 30.65 -37.98
CA VAL A 594 2.71 30.94 -39.33
C VAL A 594 2.72 29.63 -40.15
N PRO A 595 1.60 29.24 -40.79
CA PRO A 595 1.59 28.06 -41.65
C PRO A 595 2.35 28.32 -42.96
N PRO A 596 3.04 27.32 -43.54
CA PRO A 596 3.79 27.50 -44.77
C PRO A 596 2.86 27.73 -45.96
N ALA A 597 3.17 28.75 -46.75
CA ALA A 597 2.47 29.10 -47.98
C ALA A 597 2.67 28.00 -49.05
N ALA A 598 1.57 27.65 -49.70
CA ALA A 598 1.56 26.81 -50.89
C ALA A 598 2.10 27.59 -52.08
N GLU A 599 3.18 27.10 -52.69
CA GLU A 599 3.57 27.49 -54.04
C GLU A 599 3.36 26.31 -55.00
N ALA A 600 2.53 26.56 -56.01
CA ALA A 600 2.43 25.80 -57.24
C ALA A 600 2.32 26.84 -58.39
N PRO A 601 2.47 26.45 -59.66
CA PRO A 601 3.75 26.28 -60.35
C PRO A 601 3.78 27.16 -61.62
N TYR A 602 4.93 27.61 -62.14
CA TYR A 602 5.01 27.94 -63.59
C TYR A 602 6.44 27.95 -64.15
N ARG A 603 6.61 27.16 -65.21
CA ARG A 603 7.48 27.26 -66.42
C ARG A 603 8.52 28.41 -66.40
N SER A 604 9.77 28.14 -66.77
CA SER A 604 10.23 27.95 -68.16
C SER A 604 11.62 27.31 -68.16
#